data_AF-B8CUJ6-F1
#
_entry.id   AF-B8CUJ6-F1
#
_cell.length_a   1.000
_cell.length_b   1.000
_cell.length_c   1.000
_cell.angle_alpha   90.00
_cell.angle_beta   90.00
_cell.angle_gamma   90.00
#
_symmetry.space_group_name_H-M   'P 1'
#
loop_
_entity.id
_entity.type
_entity.pdbx_description
1 polymer ?
#
loop_
_entity_poly.entity_id
_entity_poly.type
_entity_poly.pdbx_seq_one_letter_code
_entity_poly.pdbx_strand_id
1 'polypeptide(L)'
;MANNGLSKTEKKVAFSLASVFGLRMMGLFMIMPVFALYGQHLEGFSPLWVGIAIGAYGLTQAILQIPMGILSDKYGRKPIILIGLLIFALGSLVAANAETIYGVVAGRALQGMGAIAAAVLALAADLTRDEQRTKVMAIIGMCIGFSFALSLLVGPIVAQHLGLSGLFFMTAGLAVLGMLIVQLLVPNPISQAPKGDTVAAPEKLRRMLVDPQLFRLDAGIFILHLVLTAVFVALPLDLVDAGLAKEEHWMLYFPAFMGAFFLMVPLIIIGVKRNNTKAMFQVALLIMMMALGSMALFANNLMVLSFAVVLFFTGFNYLEASLPSLIAKFCPVGDKGSAMGVYSTSQFLGAFCGGILGGGAYQLVGAEGVFAVALVLMGIWFLLTFGMKNPVLLKSYTLEADVSDKQAAKAMATELSALTGVSEAIVVLEEKVAYLKVNDDFDLKAARAVLGSENS
;
A
#
# COMPACT_ATOMS: atom_id res chain seq x y z
N MET A 1 10.34 6.82 34.07
CA MET A 1 10.67 6.03 32.86
C MET A 1 9.44 5.96 31.99
N ALA A 2 9.42 6.70 30.87
CA ALA A 2 8.30 6.62 29.93
C ALA A 2 8.21 5.19 29.38
N ASN A 3 7.02 4.58 29.49
CA ASN A 3 6.81 3.19 29.10
C ASN A 3 6.99 3.06 27.58
N ASN A 4 8.11 2.50 27.13
CA ASN A 4 8.48 2.41 25.71
C ASN A 4 7.62 1.43 24.89
N GLY A 5 6.62 0.78 25.50
CA GLY A 5 5.73 -0.19 24.88
C GLY A 5 4.32 0.34 24.59
N LEU A 6 3.63 -0.33 23.68
CA LEU A 6 2.21 -0.09 23.40
C LEU A 6 1.35 -0.36 24.64
N SER A 7 0.47 0.58 24.97
CA SER A 7 -0.56 0.43 26.01
C SER A 7 -1.58 -0.66 25.62
N LYS A 8 -2.41 -1.11 26.58
CA LYS A 8 -3.49 -2.08 26.30
C LYS A 8 -4.46 -1.55 25.24
N THR A 9 -4.79 -0.25 25.29
CA THR A 9 -5.67 0.40 24.31
C THR A 9 -5.03 0.46 22.94
N GLU A 10 -3.76 0.88 22.83
CA GLU A 10 -3.06 0.94 21.54
C GLU A 10 -2.86 -0.43 20.93
N LYS A 11 -2.60 -1.48 21.72
CA LYS A 11 -2.61 -2.86 21.23
C LYS A 11 -3.97 -3.23 20.67
N LYS A 12 -5.05 -2.93 21.40
CA LYS A 12 -6.42 -3.19 20.95
C LYS A 12 -6.74 -2.46 19.64
N VAL A 13 -6.35 -1.19 19.52
CA VAL A 13 -6.49 -0.37 18.30
C VAL A 13 -5.71 -0.99 17.16
N ALA A 14 -4.43 -1.30 17.37
CA ALA A 14 -3.56 -1.87 16.36
C ALA A 14 -4.11 -3.18 15.82
N PHE A 15 -4.44 -4.13 16.69
CA PHE A 15 -4.95 -5.43 16.26
C PHE A 15 -6.36 -5.35 15.65
N SER A 16 -7.29 -4.59 16.24
CA SER A 16 -8.65 -4.49 15.69
C SER A 16 -8.67 -3.82 14.32
N LEU A 17 -7.96 -2.70 14.13
CA LEU A 17 -7.89 -2.02 12.83
C LEU A 17 -7.06 -2.80 11.81
N ALA A 18 -5.98 -3.46 12.23
CA ALA A 18 -5.22 -4.36 11.37
C ALA A 18 -6.09 -5.52 10.88
N SER A 19 -6.87 -6.15 11.76
CA SER A 19 -7.79 -7.22 11.37
C SER A 19 -8.86 -6.74 10.40
N VAL A 20 -9.49 -5.59 10.63
CA VAL A 20 -10.50 -5.03 9.71
C VAL A 20 -9.90 -4.81 8.32
N PHE A 21 -8.70 -4.23 8.27
CA PHE A 21 -8.08 -3.92 7.00
C PHE A 21 -7.55 -5.18 6.30
N GLY A 22 -6.95 -6.09 7.06
CA GLY A 22 -6.48 -7.39 6.59
C GLY A 22 -7.61 -8.25 6.02
N LEU A 23 -8.75 -8.37 6.71
CA LEU A 23 -9.91 -9.13 6.23
C LEU A 23 -10.42 -8.59 4.88
N ARG A 24 -10.51 -7.27 4.73
CA ARG A 24 -10.87 -6.64 3.44
C ARG A 24 -9.84 -6.97 2.36
N MET A 25 -8.55 -6.80 2.66
CA MET A 25 -7.46 -7.03 1.71
C MET A 25 -7.38 -8.49 1.30
N MET A 26 -7.62 -9.42 2.21
CA MET A 26 -7.71 -10.85 1.93
C MET A 26 -8.77 -11.14 0.87
N GLY A 27 -9.98 -10.58 1.01
CA GLY A 27 -11.04 -10.73 0.02
C GLY A 27 -10.69 -10.18 -1.37
N LEU A 28 -9.97 -9.04 -1.41
CA LEU A 28 -9.43 -8.51 -2.67
C LEU A 28 -8.40 -9.46 -3.31
N PHE A 29 -7.46 -9.95 -2.51
CA PHE A 29 -6.30 -10.69 -3.00
C PHE A 29 -6.64 -12.11 -3.43
N MET A 30 -7.61 -12.78 -2.79
CA MET A 30 -8.04 -14.13 -3.16
C MET A 30 -8.52 -14.23 -4.62
N ILE A 31 -9.07 -13.15 -5.14
CA ILE A 31 -9.69 -13.12 -6.47
C ILE A 31 -8.62 -13.11 -7.57
N MET A 32 -7.48 -12.43 -7.37
CA MET A 32 -6.48 -12.19 -8.42
C MET A 32 -5.97 -13.47 -9.12
N PRO A 33 -5.42 -14.47 -8.42
CA PRO A 33 -4.86 -15.66 -9.08
C PRO A 33 -5.95 -16.61 -9.61
N VAL A 34 -7.17 -16.50 -9.09
CA VAL A 34 -8.24 -17.45 -9.38
C VAL A 34 -9.11 -17.01 -10.55
N PHE A 35 -9.31 -15.69 -10.73
CA PHE A 35 -10.31 -15.17 -11.67
C PHE A 35 -10.11 -15.72 -13.08
N ALA A 36 -8.89 -15.65 -13.62
CA ALA A 36 -8.60 -16.07 -14.99
C ALA A 36 -8.94 -17.55 -15.26
N LEU A 37 -8.87 -18.40 -14.23
CA LEU A 37 -9.14 -19.84 -14.33
C LEU A 37 -10.61 -20.18 -14.08
N TYR A 38 -11.24 -19.55 -13.09
CA TYR A 38 -12.59 -19.91 -12.67
C TYR A 38 -13.67 -19.03 -13.30
N GLY A 39 -13.34 -17.88 -13.89
CA GLY A 39 -14.29 -17.00 -14.55
C GLY A 39 -14.72 -17.43 -15.94
N GLN A 40 -14.11 -18.46 -16.52
CA GLN A 40 -14.31 -18.86 -17.93
C GLN A 40 -15.75 -19.26 -18.28
N HIS A 41 -16.55 -19.66 -17.29
CA HIS A 41 -17.96 -20.04 -17.47
C HIS A 41 -18.92 -18.86 -17.52
N LEU A 42 -18.46 -17.64 -17.21
CA LEU A 42 -19.30 -16.44 -17.22
C LEU A 42 -19.64 -16.04 -18.65
N GLU A 43 -20.89 -15.66 -18.87
CA GLU A 43 -21.29 -15.12 -20.18
C GLU A 43 -20.52 -13.83 -20.49
N GLY A 44 -20.01 -13.72 -21.72
CA GLY A 44 -19.19 -12.59 -22.18
C GLY A 44 -17.73 -12.63 -21.73
N PHE A 45 -17.26 -13.74 -21.16
CA PHE A 45 -15.87 -13.89 -20.71
C PHE A 45 -14.85 -13.58 -21.81
N SER A 46 -13.88 -12.73 -21.47
CA SER A 46 -12.64 -12.55 -22.22
C SER A 46 -11.50 -12.16 -21.27
N PRO A 47 -10.23 -12.41 -21.63
CA PRO A 47 -9.08 -11.97 -20.82
C PRO A 47 -9.11 -10.46 -20.54
N LEU A 48 -9.54 -9.65 -21.52
CA LEU A 48 -9.75 -8.21 -21.33
C LEU A 48 -10.80 -7.91 -20.27
N TRP A 49 -11.95 -8.61 -20.28
CA TRP A 49 -12.99 -8.40 -19.29
C TRP A 49 -12.61 -8.91 -17.89
N VAL A 50 -11.79 -9.96 -17.77
CA VAL A 50 -11.15 -10.36 -16.50
C VAL A 50 -10.28 -9.22 -15.98
N GLY A 51 -9.44 -8.66 -16.85
CA GLY A 51 -8.62 -7.49 -16.56
C GLY A 51 -9.45 -6.29 -16.07
N ILE A 52 -10.54 -5.97 -16.78
CA ILE A 52 -11.47 -4.90 -16.41
C ILE A 52 -12.15 -5.22 -15.06
N ALA A 53 -12.54 -6.47 -14.79
CA ALA A 53 -13.18 -6.85 -13.53
C ALA A 53 -12.23 -6.73 -12.33
N ILE A 54 -10.96 -7.14 -12.49
CA ILE A 54 -9.94 -6.94 -11.46
C ILE A 54 -9.69 -5.44 -11.26
N GLY A 55 -9.57 -4.70 -12.36
CA GLY A 55 -9.25 -3.29 -12.35
C GLY A 55 -10.38 -2.35 -11.90
N ALA A 56 -11.64 -2.64 -12.18
CA ALA A 56 -12.78 -1.77 -11.85
C ALA A 56 -12.89 -1.46 -10.35
N TYR A 57 -12.50 -2.45 -9.52
CA TYR A 57 -12.30 -2.27 -8.09
C TYR A 57 -11.22 -1.22 -7.79
N GLY A 58 -10.04 -1.34 -8.41
CA GLY A 58 -8.94 -0.40 -8.23
C GLY A 58 -9.32 1.02 -8.66
N LEU A 59 -10.00 1.17 -9.80
CA LEU A 59 -10.42 2.48 -10.32
C LEU A 59 -11.37 3.21 -9.36
N THR A 60 -12.48 2.55 -8.99
CA THR A 60 -13.46 3.13 -8.08
C THR A 60 -12.87 3.41 -6.71
N GLN A 61 -11.98 2.54 -6.22
CA GLN A 61 -11.25 2.77 -4.99
C GLN A 61 -10.32 3.99 -5.10
N ALA A 62 -9.55 4.14 -6.17
CA ALA A 62 -8.68 5.29 -6.40
C ALA A 62 -9.46 6.62 -6.38
N ILE A 63 -10.58 6.67 -7.11
CA ILE A 63 -11.42 7.87 -7.22
C ILE A 63 -12.04 8.25 -5.88
N LEU A 64 -12.52 7.27 -5.11
CA LEU A 64 -13.29 7.53 -3.89
C LEU A 64 -12.47 7.51 -2.60
N GLN A 65 -11.21 7.05 -2.64
CA GLN A 65 -10.32 7.00 -1.49
C GLN A 65 -10.18 8.37 -0.79
N ILE A 66 -9.90 9.43 -1.56
CA ILE A 66 -9.73 10.79 -1.02
C ILE A 66 -11.07 11.36 -0.52
N PRO A 67 -12.17 11.36 -1.31
CA PRO A 67 -13.49 11.78 -0.84
C PRO A 67 -13.95 11.07 0.44
N MET A 68 -13.75 9.74 0.54
CA MET A 68 -14.11 8.96 1.72
C MET A 68 -13.26 9.33 2.94
N GLY A 69 -11.99 9.69 2.75
CA GLY A 69 -11.15 10.27 3.81
C GLY A 69 -11.74 11.56 4.36
N ILE A 70 -12.10 12.50 3.49
CA ILE A 70 -12.71 13.80 3.87
C ILE A 70 -14.07 13.59 4.57
N LEU A 71 -14.90 12.69 4.04
CA LEU A 71 -16.17 12.32 4.66
C LEU A 71 -15.97 11.72 6.06
N SER A 72 -14.89 10.97 6.26
CA SER A 72 -14.53 10.36 7.56
C SER A 72 -14.14 11.40 8.60
N ASP A 73 -13.47 12.48 8.19
CA ASP A 73 -13.18 13.60 9.09
C ASP A 73 -14.46 14.37 9.44
N LYS A 74 -15.37 14.55 8.47
CA LYS A 74 -16.61 15.33 8.64
C LYS A 74 -17.68 14.63 9.47
N TYR A 75 -17.94 13.35 9.19
CA TYR A 75 -19.05 12.57 9.79
C TYR A 75 -18.58 11.56 10.85
N GLY A 76 -17.27 11.51 11.11
CA GLY A 76 -16.63 10.57 12.02
C GLY A 76 -16.11 9.33 11.31
N ARG A 77 -14.94 8.85 11.77
CA ARG A 77 -14.21 7.78 11.09
C ARG A 77 -14.92 6.43 11.15
N LYS A 78 -15.42 6.06 12.33
CA LYS A 78 -16.05 4.76 12.58
C LYS A 78 -17.33 4.53 11.73
N PRO A 79 -18.27 5.50 11.61
CA PRO A 79 -19.41 5.37 10.69
C PRO A 79 -19.01 5.19 9.23
N ILE A 80 -18.02 5.95 8.74
CA ILE A 80 -17.58 5.84 7.34
C ILE A 80 -16.90 4.49 7.05
N ILE A 81 -16.14 3.95 8.01
CA ILE A 81 -15.59 2.59 7.88
C ILE A 81 -16.72 1.55 7.77
N LEU A 82 -17.77 1.64 8.59
CA LEU A 82 -18.91 0.71 8.54
C LEU A 82 -19.68 0.80 7.23
N ILE A 83 -19.94 2.02 6.73
CA ILE A 83 -20.59 2.23 5.43
C ILE A 83 -19.73 1.67 4.31
N GLY A 84 -18.42 1.91 4.32
CA GLY A 84 -17.50 1.37 3.31
C GLY A 84 -17.46 -0.16 3.31
N LEU A 85 -17.44 -0.79 4.49
CA LEU A 85 -17.51 -2.26 4.61
C LEU A 85 -18.87 -2.82 4.15
N LEU A 86 -19.97 -2.12 4.41
CA LEU A 86 -21.30 -2.51 3.93
C LEU A 86 -21.38 -2.45 2.41
N ILE A 87 -20.93 -1.35 1.80
CA ILE A 87 -20.87 -1.20 0.33
C ILE A 87 -19.99 -2.32 -0.26
N PHE A 88 -18.86 -2.62 0.37
CA PHE A 88 -17.98 -3.70 -0.05
C PHE A 88 -18.66 -5.08 0.05
N ALA A 89 -19.41 -5.36 1.13
CA ALA A 89 -20.19 -6.58 1.26
C ALA A 89 -21.28 -6.69 0.19
N LEU A 90 -22.02 -5.61 -0.07
CA LEU A 90 -23.06 -5.57 -1.11
C LEU A 90 -22.48 -5.79 -2.51
N GLY A 91 -21.37 -5.14 -2.85
CA GLY A 91 -20.66 -5.38 -4.12
C GLY A 91 -20.19 -6.84 -4.26
N SER A 92 -19.76 -7.44 -3.15
CA SER A 92 -19.41 -8.86 -3.11
C SER A 92 -20.61 -9.75 -3.40
N LEU A 93 -21.78 -9.46 -2.82
CA LEU A 93 -23.00 -10.22 -3.09
C LEU A 93 -23.47 -10.05 -4.54
N VAL A 94 -23.36 -8.84 -5.11
CA VAL A 94 -23.66 -8.62 -6.54
C VAL A 94 -22.76 -9.48 -7.43
N ALA A 95 -21.46 -9.51 -7.15
CA ALA A 95 -20.52 -10.34 -7.92
C ALA A 95 -20.74 -11.85 -7.69
N ALA A 96 -21.13 -12.27 -6.48
CA ALA A 96 -21.37 -13.67 -6.14
C ALA A 96 -22.56 -14.27 -6.90
N ASN A 97 -23.58 -13.45 -7.19
CA ASN A 97 -24.80 -13.86 -7.88
C ASN A 97 -24.78 -13.52 -9.38
N ALA A 98 -23.64 -13.06 -9.92
CA ALA A 98 -23.54 -12.67 -11.31
C ALA A 98 -23.29 -13.90 -12.21
N GLU A 99 -24.13 -14.06 -13.23
CA GLU A 99 -23.98 -15.08 -14.28
C GLU A 99 -23.16 -14.58 -15.49
N THR A 100 -22.95 -13.26 -15.56
CA THR A 100 -22.21 -12.59 -16.64
C THR A 100 -20.99 -11.86 -16.11
N ILE A 101 -19.95 -11.71 -16.95
CA ILE A 101 -18.75 -10.98 -16.56
C ILE A 101 -19.05 -9.50 -16.25
N TYR A 102 -20.06 -8.92 -16.91
CA TYR A 102 -20.50 -7.54 -16.69
C TYR A 102 -21.10 -7.35 -15.29
N GLY A 103 -21.87 -8.34 -14.81
CA GLY A 103 -22.39 -8.35 -13.45
C GLY A 103 -21.25 -8.40 -12.42
N VAL A 104 -20.22 -9.20 -12.68
CA VAL A 104 -19.02 -9.25 -11.83
C VAL A 104 -18.27 -7.91 -11.85
N VAL A 105 -18.09 -7.27 -13.01
CA VAL A 105 -17.48 -5.94 -13.11
C VAL A 105 -18.27 -4.90 -12.29
N ALA A 106 -19.60 -4.91 -12.37
CA ALA A 106 -20.45 -4.02 -11.58
C ALA A 106 -20.29 -4.27 -10.07
N GLY A 107 -20.27 -5.54 -9.63
CA GLY A 107 -20.02 -5.90 -8.24
C GLY A 107 -18.62 -5.49 -7.76
N ARG A 108 -17.59 -5.67 -8.60
CA ARG A 108 -16.19 -5.25 -8.33
C ARG A 108 -16.06 -3.73 -8.24
N ALA A 109 -16.72 -2.99 -9.12
CA ALA A 109 -16.79 -1.53 -9.05
C ALA A 109 -17.47 -1.09 -7.74
N LEU A 110 -18.59 -1.71 -7.37
CA LEU A 110 -19.28 -1.42 -6.11
C LEU A 110 -18.40 -1.75 -4.90
N GLN A 111 -17.67 -2.87 -4.91
CA GLN A 111 -16.69 -3.19 -3.87
C GLN A 111 -15.65 -2.08 -3.68
N GLY A 112 -15.09 -1.57 -4.77
CA GLY A 112 -14.06 -0.52 -4.73
C GLY A 112 -14.59 0.81 -4.20
N MET A 113 -15.86 1.14 -4.44
CA MET A 113 -16.52 2.33 -3.88
C MET A 113 -16.53 2.33 -2.34
N GLY A 114 -16.53 1.17 -1.71
CA GLY A 114 -16.49 1.02 -0.26
C GLY A 114 -15.14 1.37 0.37
N ALA A 115 -14.39 2.36 -0.11
CA ALA A 115 -13.03 2.66 0.30
C ALA A 115 -12.92 3.04 1.80
N ILE A 116 -12.18 2.25 2.59
CA ILE A 116 -12.01 2.47 4.05
C ILE A 116 -10.57 2.83 4.46
N ALA A 117 -9.59 2.69 3.57
CA ALA A 117 -8.18 2.70 3.94
C ALA A 117 -7.75 4.03 4.61
N ALA A 118 -8.19 5.17 4.07
CA ALA A 118 -7.89 6.49 4.65
C ALA A 118 -8.49 6.63 6.06
N ALA A 119 -9.76 6.26 6.22
CA ALA A 119 -10.46 6.34 7.50
C ALA A 119 -9.85 5.40 8.56
N VAL A 120 -9.44 4.19 8.18
CA VAL A 120 -8.79 3.21 9.07
C VAL A 120 -7.42 3.70 9.55
N LEU A 121 -6.57 4.14 8.62
CA LEU A 121 -5.22 4.63 8.96
C LEU A 121 -5.29 5.89 9.81
N ALA A 122 -6.21 6.80 9.50
CA ALA A 122 -6.37 8.01 10.27
C ALA A 122 -7.00 7.74 11.66
N LEU A 123 -7.92 6.78 11.79
CA LEU A 123 -8.43 6.35 13.10
C LEU A 123 -7.36 5.67 13.96
N ALA A 124 -6.47 4.90 13.33
CA ALA A 124 -5.31 4.33 14.01
C ALA A 124 -4.36 5.41 14.52
N ALA A 125 -4.16 6.49 13.75
CA ALA A 125 -3.35 7.63 14.17
C ALA A 125 -4.00 8.43 15.30
N ASP A 126 -5.31 8.70 15.22
CA ASP A 126 -6.05 9.43 16.25
C ASP A 126 -6.09 8.72 17.60
N LEU A 127 -6.13 7.39 17.59
CA LEU A 127 -6.23 6.55 18.81
C LEU A 127 -4.87 6.10 19.36
N THR A 128 -3.78 6.55 18.77
CA THR A 128 -2.41 6.13 19.15
C THR A 128 -1.56 7.34 19.46
N ARG A 129 -0.76 7.26 20.53
CA ARG A 129 0.21 8.31 20.87
C ARG A 129 1.26 8.45 19.79
N ASP A 130 1.74 9.67 19.57
CA ASP A 130 2.64 10.02 18.47
C ASP A 130 3.88 9.12 18.42
N GLU A 131 4.48 8.81 19.58
CA GLU A 131 5.70 7.99 19.66
C GLU A 131 5.45 6.53 19.29
N GLN A 132 4.20 6.07 19.34
CA GLN A 132 3.81 4.70 19.07
C GLN A 132 3.10 4.52 17.71
N ARG A 133 2.71 5.61 17.03
CA ARG A 133 2.02 5.58 15.71
C ARG A 133 2.74 4.69 14.71
N THR A 134 4.07 4.83 14.59
CA THR A 134 4.88 4.02 13.68
C THR A 134 4.75 2.52 13.96
N LYS A 135 4.72 2.09 15.22
CA LYS A 135 4.57 0.68 15.58
C LYS A 135 3.17 0.16 15.25
N VAL A 136 2.14 0.97 15.49
CA VAL A 136 0.75 0.61 15.14
C VAL A 136 0.58 0.48 13.62
N MET A 137 1.12 1.42 12.85
CA MET A 137 1.09 1.35 11.39
C MET A 137 1.88 0.14 10.86
N ALA A 138 3.01 -0.20 11.49
CA ALA A 138 3.77 -1.40 11.15
C ALA A 138 2.94 -2.68 11.38
N ILE A 139 2.19 -2.78 12.48
CA ILE A 139 1.29 -3.92 12.74
C ILE A 139 0.21 -4.03 11.66
N ILE A 140 -0.38 -2.92 11.25
CA ILE A 140 -1.36 -2.88 10.16
C ILE A 140 -0.73 -3.37 8.85
N GLY A 141 0.44 -2.84 8.48
CA GLY A 141 1.17 -3.26 7.28
C GLY A 141 1.54 -4.74 7.27
N MET A 142 2.04 -5.27 8.39
CA MET A 142 2.33 -6.71 8.53
C MET A 142 1.07 -7.56 8.35
N CYS A 143 -0.06 -7.11 8.87
CA CYS A 143 -1.33 -7.83 8.71
C CYS A 143 -1.81 -7.85 7.25
N ILE A 144 -1.63 -6.76 6.49
CA ILE A 144 -1.93 -6.72 5.05
C ILE A 144 -1.07 -7.72 4.29
N GLY A 145 0.26 -7.73 4.53
CA GLY A 145 1.17 -8.68 3.89
C GLY A 145 0.84 -10.14 4.24
N PHE A 146 0.50 -10.41 5.50
CA PHE A 146 0.02 -11.73 5.91
C PHE A 146 -1.32 -12.10 5.26
N SER A 147 -2.22 -11.14 5.09
CA SER A 147 -3.51 -11.35 4.40
C SER A 147 -3.30 -11.68 2.91
N PHE A 148 -2.32 -11.07 2.25
CA PHE A 148 -1.93 -11.44 0.89
C PHE A 148 -1.40 -12.88 0.83
N ALA A 149 -0.46 -13.25 1.71
CA ALA A 149 0.05 -14.62 1.80
C ALA A 149 -1.11 -15.62 2.00
N LEU A 150 -1.95 -15.39 3.00
CA LEU A 150 -3.06 -16.28 3.32
C LEU A 150 -4.08 -16.34 2.17
N SER A 151 -4.27 -15.26 1.41
CA SER A 151 -5.15 -15.26 0.26
C SER A 151 -4.66 -16.14 -0.90
N LEU A 152 -3.34 -16.23 -1.12
CA LEU A 152 -2.73 -17.13 -2.11
C LEU A 152 -2.91 -18.61 -1.74
N LEU A 153 -3.13 -18.90 -0.46
CA LEU A 153 -3.45 -20.25 0.04
C LEU A 153 -4.97 -20.50 -0.02
N VAL A 154 -5.75 -19.65 0.62
CA VAL A 154 -7.20 -19.84 0.81
C VAL A 154 -7.98 -19.64 -0.48
N GLY A 155 -7.56 -18.71 -1.35
CA GLY A 155 -8.25 -18.39 -2.60
C GLY A 155 -8.43 -19.61 -3.51
N PRO A 156 -7.35 -20.28 -3.95
CA PRO A 156 -7.45 -21.48 -4.79
C PRO A 156 -8.26 -22.61 -4.13
N ILE A 157 -8.10 -22.83 -2.82
CA ILE A 157 -8.84 -23.88 -2.07
C ILE A 157 -10.34 -23.62 -2.06
N VAL A 158 -10.76 -22.38 -1.78
CA VAL A 158 -12.18 -22.00 -1.76
C VAL A 158 -12.76 -22.09 -3.16
N ALA A 159 -12.01 -21.64 -4.17
CA ALA A 159 -12.43 -21.70 -5.56
C ALA A 159 -12.64 -23.14 -6.05
N GLN A 160 -11.80 -24.08 -5.62
CA GLN A 160 -11.92 -25.49 -5.96
C GLN A 160 -13.25 -26.09 -5.49
N HIS A 161 -13.70 -25.74 -4.28
CA HIS A 161 -14.91 -26.33 -3.68
C HIS A 161 -16.20 -25.55 -3.95
N LEU A 162 -16.11 -24.22 -4.00
CA LEU A 162 -17.28 -23.34 -4.06
C LEU A 162 -17.31 -22.45 -5.31
N GLY A 163 -16.32 -22.59 -6.20
CA GLY A 163 -16.20 -21.80 -7.42
C GLY A 163 -15.90 -20.31 -7.17
N LEU A 164 -16.05 -19.51 -8.22
CA LEU A 164 -15.82 -18.07 -8.17
C LEU A 164 -16.86 -17.35 -7.29
N SER A 165 -18.13 -17.78 -7.31
CA SER A 165 -19.19 -17.22 -6.46
C SER A 165 -18.89 -17.43 -4.97
N GLY A 166 -18.36 -18.59 -4.60
CA GLY A 166 -17.91 -18.90 -3.23
C GLY A 166 -16.88 -17.91 -2.68
N LEU A 167 -15.93 -17.47 -3.51
CA LEU A 167 -14.95 -16.44 -3.12
C LEU A 167 -15.62 -15.11 -2.79
N PHE A 168 -16.61 -14.71 -3.58
CA PHE A 168 -17.35 -13.48 -3.35
C PHE A 168 -18.27 -13.57 -2.12
N PHE A 169 -18.93 -14.70 -1.89
CA PHE A 169 -19.68 -14.92 -0.64
C PHE A 169 -18.77 -14.91 0.59
N MET A 170 -17.61 -15.56 0.52
CA MET A 170 -16.62 -15.51 1.60
C MET A 170 -16.16 -14.07 1.85
N THR A 171 -15.88 -13.31 0.78
CA THR A 171 -15.48 -11.90 0.86
C THR A 171 -16.57 -11.04 1.53
N ALA A 172 -17.85 -11.28 1.22
CA ALA A 172 -18.96 -10.64 1.91
C ALA A 172 -18.99 -10.98 3.40
N GLY A 173 -18.80 -12.26 3.75
CA GLY A 173 -18.72 -12.72 5.13
C GLY A 173 -17.56 -12.09 5.92
N LEU A 174 -16.38 -11.99 5.31
CA LEU A 174 -15.21 -11.32 5.90
C LEU A 174 -15.47 -9.82 6.12
N ALA A 175 -16.22 -9.17 5.23
CA ALA A 175 -16.61 -7.78 5.38
C ALA A 175 -17.58 -7.57 6.55
N VAL A 176 -18.58 -8.45 6.70
CA VAL A 176 -19.50 -8.46 7.84
C VAL A 176 -18.74 -8.72 9.15
N LEU A 177 -17.80 -9.67 9.16
CA LEU A 177 -16.92 -9.90 10.30
C LEU A 177 -16.10 -8.64 10.63
N GLY A 178 -15.58 -7.95 9.62
CA GLY A 178 -14.93 -6.65 9.77
C GLY A 178 -15.85 -5.61 10.43
N MET A 179 -17.12 -5.54 10.02
CA MET A 179 -18.11 -4.63 10.63
C MET A 179 -18.33 -4.95 12.12
N LEU A 180 -18.44 -6.23 12.47
CA LEU A 180 -18.57 -6.67 13.85
C LEU A 180 -17.33 -6.29 14.69
N ILE A 181 -16.13 -6.48 14.14
CA ILE A 181 -14.87 -6.05 14.79
C ILE A 181 -14.87 -4.53 15.01
N VAL A 182 -15.28 -3.75 14.01
CA VAL A 182 -15.38 -2.29 14.15
C VAL A 182 -16.36 -1.92 15.26
N GLN A 183 -17.56 -2.51 15.28
CA GLN A 183 -18.58 -2.17 16.27
C GLN A 183 -18.16 -2.54 17.70
N LEU A 184 -17.64 -3.76 17.88
CA LEU A 184 -17.39 -4.37 19.20
C LEU A 184 -15.99 -4.10 19.77
N LEU A 185 -14.96 -4.04 18.92
CA LEU A 185 -13.57 -4.01 19.36
C LEU A 185 -12.91 -2.65 19.18
N VAL A 186 -13.22 -1.90 18.12
CA VAL A 186 -12.60 -0.60 17.85
C VAL A 186 -13.12 0.44 18.85
N PRO A 187 -12.25 1.04 19.69
CA PRO A 187 -12.64 2.08 20.64
C PRO A 187 -13.26 3.28 19.93
N ASN A 188 -14.22 3.94 20.58
CA ASN A 188 -14.76 5.19 20.07
C ASN A 188 -13.73 6.30 20.33
N PRO A 189 -13.37 7.12 19.32
CA PRO A 189 -12.49 8.25 19.53
C PRO A 189 -13.17 9.27 20.44
N ILE A 190 -12.51 9.60 21.55
CA ILE A 190 -12.87 10.72 22.42
C ILE A 190 -11.90 11.85 22.06
N SER A 191 -12.16 12.55 20.95
CA SER A 191 -11.40 13.77 20.63
C SER A 191 -12.22 14.69 19.74
N GLN A 192 -12.40 15.93 20.22
CA GLN A 192 -12.82 17.08 19.41
C GLN A 192 -11.56 17.77 18.89
N ALA A 193 -10.89 17.19 17.89
CA ALA A 193 -9.83 17.92 17.20
C ALA A 193 -10.46 19.06 16.39
N PRO A 194 -9.87 20.28 16.39
CA PRO A 194 -10.35 21.39 15.56
C PRO A 194 -10.45 20.96 14.09
N LYS A 195 -11.57 21.30 13.45
CA LYS A 195 -11.89 20.99 12.04
C LYS A 195 -11.05 21.80 11.03
N GLY A 196 -9.83 22.21 11.39
CA GLY A 196 -8.97 23.04 10.57
C GLY A 196 -7.84 22.22 9.96
N ASP A 197 -7.59 22.41 8.66
CA ASP A 197 -6.40 21.98 7.92
C ASP A 197 -6.29 20.52 7.44
N THR A 198 -7.36 19.70 7.47
CA THR A 198 -7.30 18.32 6.91
C THR A 198 -7.60 18.19 5.41
N VAL A 199 -7.97 19.28 4.73
CA VAL A 199 -8.10 19.24 3.27
C VAL A 199 -6.72 19.48 2.67
N ALA A 200 -6.18 18.46 1.98
CA ALA A 200 -5.05 18.67 1.08
C ALA A 200 -5.47 19.75 0.08
N ALA A 201 -4.99 20.98 0.28
CA ALA A 201 -5.27 22.07 -0.64
C ALA A 201 -4.90 21.59 -2.06
N PRO A 202 -5.74 21.79 -3.08
CA PRO A 202 -5.44 21.33 -4.45
C PRO A 202 -4.04 21.75 -4.94
N GLU A 203 -3.56 22.90 -4.46
CA GLU A 203 -2.22 23.42 -4.69
C GLU A 203 -1.11 22.53 -4.10
N LYS A 204 -1.30 21.99 -2.87
CA LYS A 204 -0.37 21.04 -2.25
C LYS A 204 -0.31 19.71 -3.01
N LEU A 205 -1.46 19.18 -3.43
CA LEU A 205 -1.51 17.95 -4.24
C LEU A 205 -0.79 18.15 -5.58
N ARG A 206 -1.02 19.28 -6.25
CA ARG A 206 -0.33 19.61 -7.50
C ARG A 206 1.18 19.70 -7.29
N ARG A 207 1.64 20.35 -6.21
CA ARG A 207 3.07 20.45 -5.89
C ARG A 207 3.70 19.07 -5.67
N MET A 208 3.00 18.16 -4.99
CA MET A 208 3.49 16.79 -4.77
C MET A 208 3.63 16.00 -6.08
N LEU A 209 2.63 16.09 -6.97
CA LEU A 209 2.65 15.40 -8.27
C LEU A 209 3.77 15.90 -9.21
N VAL A 210 4.18 17.17 -9.06
CA VAL A 210 5.24 17.79 -9.88
C VAL A 210 6.62 17.65 -9.22
N ASP A 211 6.70 17.30 -7.93
CA ASP A 211 7.98 17.06 -7.28
C ASP A 211 8.71 15.88 -7.95
N PRO A 212 9.93 16.07 -8.48
CA PRO A 212 10.57 15.03 -9.24
C PRO A 212 10.88 13.76 -8.43
N GLN A 213 11.15 13.85 -7.13
CA GLN A 213 11.42 12.66 -6.32
C GLN A 213 10.13 11.91 -6.02
N LEU A 214 9.07 12.62 -5.62
CA LEU A 214 7.77 12.00 -5.35
C LEU A 214 7.16 11.38 -6.61
N PHE A 215 7.19 12.11 -7.73
CA PHE A 215 6.72 11.59 -9.02
C PHE A 215 7.38 10.27 -9.42
N ARG A 216 8.70 10.11 -9.20
CA ARG A 216 9.41 8.85 -9.51
C ARG A 216 8.94 7.68 -8.63
N LEU A 217 8.60 7.96 -7.37
CA LEU A 217 8.10 6.96 -6.43
C LEU A 217 6.64 6.61 -6.73
N ASP A 218 5.82 7.60 -7.05
CA ASP A 218 4.42 7.44 -7.46
C ASP A 218 4.29 6.70 -8.79
N ALA A 219 5.11 7.04 -9.79
CA ALA A 219 5.23 6.29 -11.03
C ALA A 219 5.72 4.86 -10.76
N GLY A 220 6.62 4.69 -9.78
CA GLY A 220 7.12 3.39 -9.38
C GLY A 220 6.05 2.47 -8.80
N ILE A 221 5.27 2.94 -7.83
CA ILE A 221 4.18 2.12 -7.25
C ILE A 221 3.09 1.81 -8.29
N PHE A 222 2.81 2.77 -9.18
CA PHE A 222 1.89 2.58 -10.30
C PHE A 222 2.38 1.44 -11.20
N ILE A 223 3.64 1.47 -11.66
CA ILE A 223 4.22 0.42 -12.51
C ILE A 223 4.28 -0.91 -11.78
N LEU A 224 4.68 -0.92 -10.49
CA LEU A 224 4.76 -2.14 -9.68
C LEU A 224 3.42 -2.88 -9.62
N HIS A 225 2.33 -2.15 -9.36
CA HIS A 225 0.98 -2.74 -9.26
C HIS A 225 0.35 -3.04 -10.61
N LEU A 226 0.69 -2.26 -11.63
CA LEU A 226 0.34 -2.57 -13.01
C LEU A 226 0.93 -3.92 -13.42
N VAL A 227 2.24 -4.09 -13.22
CA VAL A 227 2.97 -5.32 -13.54
C VAL A 227 2.45 -6.49 -12.70
N LEU A 228 2.25 -6.32 -11.39
CA LEU A 228 1.63 -7.35 -10.54
C LEU A 228 0.31 -7.84 -11.13
N THR A 229 -0.60 -6.91 -11.42
CA THR A 229 -1.94 -7.26 -11.90
C THR A 229 -1.88 -7.91 -13.27
N ALA A 230 -1.06 -7.40 -14.19
CA ALA A 230 -0.88 -7.97 -15.52
C ALA A 230 -0.31 -9.40 -15.46
N VAL A 231 0.70 -9.64 -14.61
CA VAL A 231 1.27 -10.98 -14.39
C VAL A 231 0.21 -11.94 -13.88
N PHE A 232 -0.64 -11.55 -12.92
CA PHE A 232 -1.69 -12.43 -12.39
C PHE A 232 -2.86 -12.69 -13.35
N VAL A 233 -3.00 -11.91 -14.43
CA VAL A 233 -3.95 -12.22 -15.51
C VAL A 233 -3.42 -13.35 -16.41
N ALA A 234 -2.10 -13.44 -16.61
CA ALA A 234 -1.46 -14.38 -17.54
C ALA A 234 -0.90 -15.63 -16.85
N LEU A 235 -0.13 -15.46 -15.79
CA LEU A 235 0.67 -16.50 -15.13
C LEU A 235 -0.13 -17.74 -14.69
N PRO A 236 -1.36 -17.64 -14.14
CA PRO A 236 -2.10 -18.84 -13.77
C PRO A 236 -2.40 -19.75 -14.98
N LEU A 237 -2.61 -19.17 -16.17
CA LEU A 237 -2.88 -19.94 -17.38
C LEU A 237 -1.61 -20.68 -17.84
N ASP A 238 -0.47 -19.98 -17.87
CA ASP A 238 0.81 -20.59 -18.23
C ASP A 238 1.26 -21.69 -17.26
N LEU A 239 0.96 -21.56 -15.96
CA LEU A 239 1.24 -22.61 -15.00
C LEU A 239 0.45 -23.89 -15.31
N VAL A 240 -0.80 -23.76 -15.74
CA VAL A 240 -1.61 -24.90 -16.18
C VAL A 240 -1.03 -25.51 -17.45
N ASP A 241 -0.67 -24.68 -18.44
CA ASP A 241 -0.09 -25.12 -19.70
C ASP A 241 1.29 -25.80 -19.49
N ALA A 242 2.05 -25.36 -18.49
CA ALA A 242 3.31 -25.97 -18.06
C ALA A 242 3.13 -27.25 -17.20
N GLY A 243 1.89 -27.64 -16.91
CA GLY A 243 1.55 -28.91 -16.25
C GLY A 243 1.27 -28.82 -14.74
N LEU A 244 1.16 -27.63 -14.16
CA LEU A 244 0.76 -27.44 -12.76
C LEU A 244 -0.76 -27.20 -12.69
N ALA A 245 -1.48 -28.14 -12.11
CA ALA A 245 -2.93 -28.06 -11.96
C ALA A 245 -3.34 -26.78 -11.19
N LYS A 246 -4.48 -26.18 -11.56
CA LYS A 246 -4.97 -24.94 -10.94
C LYS A 246 -5.22 -25.07 -9.43
N GLU A 247 -5.56 -26.28 -8.97
CA GLU A 247 -5.74 -26.63 -7.56
C GLU A 247 -4.42 -26.69 -6.79
N GLU A 248 -3.28 -26.84 -7.48
CA GLU A 248 -1.94 -26.93 -6.90
C GLU A 248 -1.19 -25.60 -6.93
N HIS A 249 -1.75 -24.56 -7.56
CA HIS A 249 -1.11 -23.24 -7.65
C HIS A 249 -0.72 -22.64 -6.29
N TRP A 250 -1.50 -22.93 -5.23
CA TRP A 250 -1.15 -22.48 -3.88
C TRP A 250 0.18 -23.07 -3.38
N MET A 251 0.54 -24.28 -3.82
CA MET A 251 1.80 -24.95 -3.45
C MET A 251 3.01 -24.22 -4.02
N LEU A 252 2.84 -23.47 -5.10
CA LEU A 252 3.87 -22.59 -5.65
C LEU A 252 3.77 -21.19 -5.04
N TYR A 253 2.60 -20.54 -5.13
CA TYR A 253 2.46 -19.13 -4.77
C TYR A 253 2.74 -18.86 -3.30
N PHE A 254 2.19 -19.66 -2.38
CA PHE A 254 2.34 -19.41 -0.95
C PHE A 254 3.79 -19.58 -0.48
N PRO A 255 4.49 -20.71 -0.76
CA PRO A 255 5.89 -20.86 -0.41
C PRO A 255 6.80 -19.86 -1.12
N ALA A 256 6.54 -19.54 -2.40
CA ALA A 256 7.33 -18.55 -3.13
C ALA A 256 7.21 -17.15 -2.49
N PHE A 257 6.01 -16.75 -2.12
CA PHE A 257 5.77 -15.47 -1.45
C PHE A 257 6.43 -15.40 -0.08
N MET A 258 6.34 -16.47 0.73
CA MET A 258 7.00 -16.55 2.03
C MET A 258 8.53 -16.61 1.92
N GLY A 259 9.05 -17.43 1.00
CA GLY A 259 10.49 -17.51 0.70
C GLY A 259 11.06 -16.16 0.26
N ALA A 260 10.31 -15.42 -0.56
CA ALA A 260 10.67 -14.08 -1.01
C ALA A 260 10.84 -13.06 0.13
N PHE A 261 10.09 -13.18 1.24
CA PHE A 261 10.32 -12.34 2.43
C PHE A 261 11.71 -12.57 3.03
N PHE A 262 12.18 -13.82 3.07
CA PHE A 262 13.52 -14.12 3.56
C PHE A 262 14.59 -13.63 2.58
N LEU A 263 14.35 -13.78 1.27
CA LEU A 263 15.28 -13.36 0.23
C LEU A 263 15.41 -11.84 0.10
N MET A 264 14.39 -11.06 0.45
CA MET A 264 14.50 -9.60 0.44
C MET A 264 15.30 -9.03 1.63
N VAL A 265 15.42 -9.76 2.75
CA VAL A 265 16.08 -9.28 3.97
C VAL A 265 17.55 -8.89 3.73
N PRO A 266 18.37 -9.69 3.03
CA PRO A 266 19.72 -9.27 2.65
C PRO A 266 19.77 -7.93 1.90
N LEU A 267 18.84 -7.68 0.96
CA LEU A 267 18.79 -6.40 0.24
C LEU A 267 18.54 -5.23 1.20
N ILE A 268 17.62 -5.41 2.16
CA ILE A 268 17.33 -4.40 3.19
C ILE A 268 18.56 -4.13 4.05
N ILE A 269 19.20 -5.20 4.57
CA ILE A 269 20.37 -5.09 5.44
C ILE A 269 21.53 -4.39 4.73
N ILE A 270 21.82 -4.79 3.48
CA ILE A 270 22.90 -4.19 2.69
C ILE A 270 22.59 -2.73 2.37
N GLY A 271 21.34 -2.42 2.00
CA GLY A 271 20.91 -1.05 1.67
C GLY A 271 21.06 -0.10 2.84
N VAL A 272 20.70 -0.54 4.05
CA VAL A 272 20.87 0.24 5.28
C VAL A 272 22.34 0.35 5.67
N LYS A 273 23.08 -0.77 5.74
CA LYS A 273 24.49 -0.79 6.18
C LYS A 273 25.41 0.03 5.27
N ARG A 274 25.16 0.05 3.97
CA ARG A 274 25.96 0.80 2.99
C ARG A 274 25.43 2.20 2.71
N ASN A 275 24.37 2.63 3.40
CA ASN A 275 23.64 3.88 3.14
C ASN A 275 23.33 4.09 1.64
N ASN A 276 23.03 2.99 0.93
CA ASN A 276 22.85 2.99 -0.52
C ASN A 276 21.52 2.35 -0.89
N THR A 277 20.44 2.97 -0.39
CA THR A 277 19.07 2.50 -0.59
C THR A 277 18.69 2.51 -2.08
N LYS A 278 19.18 3.50 -2.85
CA LYS A 278 18.97 3.58 -4.30
C LYS A 278 19.52 2.36 -5.04
N ALA A 279 20.75 1.93 -4.76
CA ALA A 279 21.32 0.79 -5.46
C ALA A 279 20.55 -0.51 -5.19
N MET A 280 20.14 -0.75 -3.95
CA MET A 280 19.34 -1.95 -3.63
C MET A 280 17.94 -1.90 -4.26
N PHE A 281 17.35 -0.70 -4.39
CA PHE A 281 16.13 -0.50 -5.17
C PHE A 281 16.31 -0.89 -6.63
N GLN A 282 17.41 -0.48 -7.26
CA GLN A 282 17.76 -0.84 -8.63
C GLN A 282 18.03 -2.35 -8.79
N VAL A 283 18.70 -2.98 -7.83
CA VAL A 283 18.91 -4.43 -7.82
C VAL A 283 17.57 -5.17 -7.76
N ALA A 284 16.62 -4.74 -6.92
CA ALA A 284 15.29 -5.34 -6.85
C ALA A 284 14.53 -5.23 -8.19
N LEU A 285 14.64 -4.10 -8.90
CA LEU A 285 14.09 -3.95 -10.25
C LEU A 285 14.73 -4.93 -11.24
N LEU A 286 16.05 -5.09 -11.21
CA LEU A 286 16.75 -6.03 -12.09
C LEU A 286 16.35 -7.48 -11.81
N ILE A 287 16.13 -7.84 -10.53
CA ILE A 287 15.60 -9.16 -10.15
C ILE A 287 14.20 -9.38 -10.75
N MET A 288 13.30 -8.39 -10.67
CA MET A 288 11.99 -8.49 -11.29
C MET A 288 12.05 -8.54 -12.83
N MET A 289 12.94 -7.76 -13.46
CA MET A 289 13.14 -7.80 -14.90
C MET A 289 13.65 -9.18 -15.34
N MET A 290 14.57 -9.77 -14.59
CA MET A 290 15.03 -11.14 -14.83
C MET A 290 13.88 -12.13 -14.72
N ALA A 291 13.05 -12.04 -13.68
CA ALA A 291 11.87 -12.89 -13.52
C ALA A 291 10.90 -12.77 -14.71
N LEU A 292 10.55 -11.56 -15.12
CA LEU A 292 9.65 -11.31 -16.25
C LEU A 292 10.26 -11.78 -17.57
N GLY A 293 11.55 -11.57 -17.79
CA GLY A 293 12.26 -12.09 -18.96
C GLY A 293 12.27 -13.62 -19.00
N SER A 294 12.47 -14.28 -17.86
CA SER A 294 12.37 -15.73 -17.74
C SER A 294 10.96 -16.24 -18.03
N MET A 295 9.93 -15.56 -17.52
CA MET A 295 8.53 -15.91 -17.81
C MET A 295 8.19 -15.74 -19.30
N ALA A 296 8.66 -14.66 -19.94
CA ALA A 296 8.41 -14.39 -21.35
C ALA A 296 9.09 -15.39 -22.30
N LEU A 297 10.29 -15.88 -21.96
CA LEU A 297 11.08 -16.74 -22.85
C LEU A 297 10.87 -18.25 -22.61
N PHE A 298 10.43 -18.63 -21.40
CA PHE A 298 10.36 -20.03 -20.97
C PHE A 298 9.00 -20.39 -20.36
N ALA A 299 7.91 -19.89 -20.96
CA ALA A 299 6.54 -20.08 -20.48
C ALA A 299 6.15 -21.56 -20.31
N ASN A 300 6.67 -22.46 -21.13
CA ASN A 300 6.33 -23.89 -21.08
C ASN A 300 7.17 -24.71 -20.07
N ASN A 301 8.08 -24.08 -19.30
CA ASN A 301 8.95 -24.78 -18.36
C ASN A 301 8.57 -24.47 -16.91
N LEU A 302 7.87 -25.42 -16.26
CA LEU A 302 7.39 -25.27 -14.89
C LEU A 302 8.49 -24.94 -13.87
N MET A 303 9.69 -25.50 -14.02
CA MET A 303 10.79 -25.25 -13.09
C MET A 303 11.30 -23.82 -13.22
N VAL A 304 11.43 -23.32 -14.46
CA VAL A 304 11.84 -21.94 -14.74
C VAL A 304 10.77 -20.97 -14.26
N LEU A 305 9.49 -21.23 -14.54
CA LEU A 305 8.36 -20.44 -14.03
C LEU A 305 8.35 -20.38 -12.50
N SER A 306 8.55 -21.52 -11.84
CA SER A 306 8.57 -21.59 -10.38
C SER A 306 9.67 -20.72 -9.77
N PHE A 307 10.88 -20.78 -10.34
CA PHE A 307 11.99 -19.93 -9.91
C PHE A 307 11.72 -18.45 -10.21
N ALA A 308 11.16 -18.14 -11.38
CA ALA A 308 10.79 -16.78 -11.76
C ALA A 308 9.75 -16.19 -10.80
N VAL A 309 8.77 -16.96 -10.33
CA VAL A 309 7.78 -16.50 -9.33
C VAL A 309 8.46 -16.10 -8.02
N VAL A 310 9.44 -16.87 -7.54
CA VAL A 310 10.21 -16.54 -6.33
C VAL A 310 10.99 -15.24 -6.52
N LEU A 311 11.66 -15.07 -7.66
CA LEU A 311 12.39 -13.84 -7.98
C LEU A 311 11.46 -12.63 -8.09
N PHE A 312 10.32 -12.80 -8.78
CA PHE A 312 9.30 -11.78 -8.94
C PHE A 312 8.83 -11.27 -7.57
N PHE A 313 8.43 -12.18 -6.67
CA PHE A 313 8.01 -11.80 -5.33
C PHE A 313 9.14 -11.22 -4.48
N THR A 314 10.39 -11.65 -4.67
CA THR A 314 11.54 -11.10 -3.92
C THR A 314 11.72 -9.62 -4.25
N GLY A 315 11.73 -9.28 -5.55
CA GLY A 315 11.84 -7.90 -5.99
C GLY A 315 10.58 -7.09 -5.63
N PHE A 316 9.38 -7.66 -5.84
CA PHE A 316 8.12 -7.03 -5.49
C PHE A 316 8.03 -6.68 -4.00
N ASN A 317 8.27 -7.65 -3.10
CA ASN A 317 8.18 -7.44 -1.65
C ASN A 317 9.18 -6.38 -1.17
N TYR A 318 10.40 -6.39 -1.71
CA TYR A 318 11.39 -5.36 -1.39
C TYR A 318 10.95 -3.95 -1.82
N LEU A 319 10.48 -3.81 -3.05
CA LEU A 319 10.03 -2.53 -3.62
C LEU A 319 8.78 -2.02 -2.90
N GLU A 320 7.82 -2.91 -2.63
CA GLU A 320 6.59 -2.62 -1.92
C GLU A 320 6.86 -2.11 -0.50
N ALA A 321 7.81 -2.73 0.21
CA ALA A 321 8.22 -2.26 1.53
C ALA A 321 9.01 -0.93 1.48
N SER A 322 9.78 -0.70 0.41
CA SER A 322 10.70 0.43 0.29
C SER A 322 10.02 1.73 -0.14
N LEU A 323 9.09 1.67 -1.10
CA LEU A 323 8.41 2.84 -1.68
C LEU A 323 7.73 3.75 -0.65
N PRO A 324 6.83 3.28 0.24
CA PRO A 324 6.17 4.14 1.21
C PRO A 324 7.15 4.73 2.23
N SER A 325 8.20 3.97 2.59
CA SER A 325 9.29 4.47 3.44
C SER A 325 10.07 5.61 2.77
N LEU A 326 10.36 5.51 1.47
CA LEU A 326 11.03 6.57 0.72
C LEU A 326 10.16 7.82 0.60
N ILE A 327 8.87 7.67 0.29
CA ILE A 327 7.93 8.80 0.22
C ILE A 327 7.89 9.54 1.56
N ALA A 328 7.79 8.81 2.67
CA ALA A 328 7.79 9.39 4.00
C ALA A 328 9.09 10.14 4.35
N LYS A 329 10.22 9.77 3.75
CA LYS A 329 11.53 10.44 3.94
C LYS A 329 11.68 11.69 3.06
N PHE A 330 11.14 11.70 1.85
CA PHE A 330 11.23 12.84 0.94
C PHE A 330 10.17 13.92 1.18
N CYS A 331 9.08 13.60 1.88
CA CYS A 331 8.04 14.59 2.17
C CYS A 331 8.40 15.52 3.34
N PRO A 332 8.07 16.83 3.24
CA PRO A 332 8.11 17.78 4.35
C PRO A 332 7.28 17.33 5.56
N VAL A 333 7.58 17.85 6.75
CA VAL A 333 6.77 17.55 7.95
C VAL A 333 5.35 18.13 7.77
N GLY A 334 4.33 17.36 8.15
CA GLY A 334 2.91 17.74 8.01
C GLY A 334 2.25 17.30 6.69
N ASP A 335 3.02 17.07 5.63
CA ASP A 335 2.48 16.76 4.29
C ASP A 335 2.45 15.24 3.97
N LYS A 336 2.87 14.39 4.91
CA LYS A 336 2.95 12.92 4.76
C LYS A 336 1.62 12.26 4.40
N GLY A 337 0.52 12.71 5.00
CA GLY A 337 -0.81 12.13 4.78
C GLY A 337 -1.27 12.31 3.33
N SER A 338 -1.13 13.51 2.79
CA SER A 338 -1.46 13.84 1.40
C SER A 338 -0.58 13.06 0.41
N ALA A 339 0.73 12.97 0.67
CA ALA A 339 1.65 12.21 -0.18
C ALA A 339 1.33 10.70 -0.18
N MET A 340 1.02 10.12 0.98
CA MET A 340 0.56 8.74 1.06
C MET A 340 -0.79 8.54 0.35
N GLY A 341 -1.66 9.57 0.33
CA GLY A 341 -2.89 9.57 -0.46
C GLY A 341 -2.64 9.52 -1.98
N VAL A 342 -1.71 10.33 -2.47
CA VAL A 342 -1.28 10.29 -3.89
C VAL A 342 -0.67 8.93 -4.23
N TYR A 343 0.21 8.42 -3.37
CA TYR A 343 0.80 7.09 -3.50
C TYR A 343 -0.24 5.98 -3.61
N SER A 344 -1.21 5.92 -2.69
CA SER A 344 -2.28 4.91 -2.74
C SER A 344 -3.18 5.08 -3.97
N THR A 345 -3.42 6.31 -4.42
CA THR A 345 -4.18 6.56 -5.65
C THR A 345 -3.42 6.01 -6.86
N SER A 346 -2.12 6.28 -6.96
CA SER A 346 -1.22 5.76 -8.00
C SER A 346 -1.15 4.23 -7.96
N GLN A 347 -1.10 3.62 -6.77
CA GLN A 347 -1.12 2.17 -6.56
C GLN A 347 -2.38 1.52 -7.17
N PHE A 348 -3.56 2.06 -6.85
CA PHE A 348 -4.83 1.50 -7.34
C PHE A 348 -5.09 1.78 -8.81
N LEU A 349 -4.65 2.94 -9.33
CA LEU A 349 -4.66 3.22 -10.76
C LEU A 349 -3.70 2.28 -11.52
N GLY A 350 -2.54 1.99 -10.94
CA GLY A 350 -1.60 1.00 -11.47
C GLY A 350 -2.28 -0.36 -11.62
N ALA A 351 -2.92 -0.85 -10.56
CA ALA A 351 -3.67 -2.11 -10.60
C ALA A 351 -4.78 -2.10 -11.67
N PHE A 352 -5.54 -1.00 -11.81
CA PHE A 352 -6.55 -0.86 -12.85
C PHE A 352 -5.96 -0.94 -14.26
N CYS A 353 -4.94 -0.13 -14.54
CA CYS A 353 -4.24 -0.14 -15.83
C CYS A 353 -3.58 -1.50 -16.10
N GLY A 354 -3.09 -2.18 -15.06
CA GLY A 354 -2.50 -3.52 -15.15
C GLY A 354 -3.51 -4.57 -15.54
N GLY A 355 -4.73 -4.49 -15.02
CA GLY A 355 -5.84 -5.34 -15.46
C GLY A 355 -6.14 -5.15 -16.95
N ILE A 356 -6.35 -3.91 -17.40
CA ILE A 356 -6.65 -3.60 -18.80
C ILE A 356 -5.50 -4.00 -19.73
N LEU A 357 -4.28 -3.57 -19.42
CA LEU A 357 -3.10 -3.86 -20.25
C LEU A 357 -2.78 -5.35 -20.24
N GLY A 358 -2.86 -6.02 -19.08
CA GLY A 358 -2.63 -7.45 -18.97
C GLY A 358 -3.66 -8.25 -19.77
N GLY A 359 -4.95 -7.98 -19.57
CA GLY A 359 -6.02 -8.67 -20.30
C GLY A 359 -6.02 -8.38 -21.81
N GLY A 360 -5.79 -7.11 -22.20
CA GLY A 360 -5.68 -6.70 -23.59
C GLY A 360 -4.44 -7.28 -24.29
N ALA A 361 -3.28 -7.23 -23.65
CA ALA A 361 -2.06 -7.84 -24.19
C ALA A 361 -2.20 -9.36 -24.29
N TYR A 362 -2.76 -10.02 -23.27
CA TYR A 362 -3.02 -11.46 -23.32
C TYR A 362 -3.89 -11.83 -24.52
N GLN A 363 -4.94 -11.06 -24.79
CA GLN A 363 -5.84 -11.31 -25.92
C GLN A 363 -5.17 -11.13 -27.29
N LEU A 364 -4.22 -10.20 -27.42
CA LEU A 364 -3.58 -9.87 -28.70
C LEU A 364 -2.33 -10.70 -28.99
N VAL A 365 -1.51 -10.95 -27.96
CA VAL A 365 -0.16 -11.50 -28.10
C VAL A 365 0.13 -12.64 -27.11
N GLY A 366 -0.87 -13.13 -26.38
CA GLY A 366 -0.73 -14.22 -25.42
C GLY A 366 0.03 -13.83 -24.14
N ALA A 367 0.29 -14.83 -23.30
CA ALA A 367 0.96 -14.64 -22.01
C ALA A 367 2.40 -14.13 -22.12
N GLU A 368 3.17 -14.68 -23.05
CA GLU A 368 4.55 -14.25 -23.34
C GLU A 368 4.61 -12.74 -23.64
N GLY A 369 3.63 -12.24 -24.41
CA GLY A 369 3.50 -10.82 -24.72
C GLY A 369 3.13 -9.96 -23.51
N VAL A 370 2.32 -10.47 -22.57
CA VAL A 370 2.05 -9.78 -21.29
C VAL A 370 3.33 -9.58 -20.50
N PHE A 371 4.15 -10.64 -20.36
CA PHE A 371 5.42 -10.57 -19.64
C PHE A 371 6.44 -9.67 -20.35
N ALA A 372 6.47 -9.68 -21.68
CA ALA A 372 7.32 -8.78 -22.47
C ALA A 372 6.92 -7.31 -22.29
N VAL A 373 5.62 -6.98 -22.34
CA VAL A 373 5.12 -5.63 -22.07
C VAL A 373 5.45 -5.20 -20.64
N ALA A 374 5.23 -6.08 -19.65
CA ALA A 374 5.60 -5.83 -18.27
C ALA A 374 7.11 -5.57 -18.11
N LEU A 375 7.95 -6.34 -18.81
CA LEU A 375 9.41 -6.16 -18.82
C LEU A 375 9.82 -4.78 -19.37
N VAL A 376 9.18 -4.32 -20.45
CA VAL A 376 9.42 -2.97 -21.01
C VAL A 376 9.04 -1.89 -19.99
N LEU A 377 7.89 -2.03 -19.31
CA LEU A 377 7.46 -1.09 -18.27
C LEU A 377 8.43 -1.06 -17.09
N MET A 378 8.96 -2.22 -16.67
CA MET A 378 10.01 -2.29 -15.65
C MET A 378 11.31 -1.64 -16.12
N GLY A 379 11.66 -1.76 -17.40
CA GLY A 379 12.80 -1.05 -18.01
C GLY A 379 12.62 0.47 -17.97
N ILE A 380 11.42 0.98 -18.29
CA ILE A 380 11.10 2.41 -18.17
C ILE A 380 11.25 2.87 -16.72
N TRP A 381 10.71 2.11 -15.76
CA TRP A 381 10.86 2.43 -14.35
C TRP A 381 12.33 2.43 -13.90
N PHE A 382 13.11 1.44 -14.35
CA PHE A 382 14.54 1.37 -14.07
C PHE A 382 15.28 2.63 -14.54
N LEU A 383 14.99 3.13 -15.74
CA LEU A 383 15.55 4.38 -16.25
C LEU A 383 15.17 5.59 -15.38
N LEU A 384 13.92 5.65 -14.91
CA LEU A 384 13.47 6.72 -14.00
C LEU A 384 14.26 6.74 -12.69
N THR A 385 14.74 5.58 -12.21
CA THR A 385 15.50 5.50 -10.96
C THR A 385 16.86 6.18 -11.03
N PHE A 386 17.45 6.40 -12.20
CA PHE A 386 18.73 7.10 -12.30
C PHE A 386 18.66 8.53 -11.74
N GLY A 387 17.50 9.18 -11.83
CA GLY A 387 17.23 10.49 -11.23
C GLY A 387 16.87 10.47 -9.74
N MET A 388 16.81 9.31 -9.08
CA MET A 388 16.56 9.22 -7.64
C MET A 388 17.78 9.68 -6.84
N LYS A 389 17.52 10.43 -5.76
CA LYS A 389 18.53 10.79 -4.75
C LYS A 389 18.54 9.73 -3.65
N ASN A 390 19.69 9.53 -3.00
CA ASN A 390 19.68 8.75 -1.76
C ASN A 390 19.04 9.60 -0.65
N PRO A 391 18.11 9.04 0.13
CA PRO A 391 17.52 9.77 1.24
C PRO A 391 18.60 10.03 2.30
N VAL A 392 18.68 11.26 2.79
CA VAL A 392 19.53 11.59 3.94
C VAL A 392 18.91 10.94 5.18
N LEU A 393 19.71 10.20 5.95
CA LEU A 393 19.27 9.61 7.21
C LEU A 393 19.13 10.74 8.25
N LEU A 394 17.94 11.34 8.32
CA LEU A 394 17.63 12.37 9.29
C LEU A 394 16.92 11.73 10.50
N LYS A 395 17.39 12.04 11.71
CA LYS A 395 16.69 11.78 12.97
C LYS A 395 15.63 12.85 13.17
N SER A 396 14.49 12.49 13.73
CA SER A 396 13.44 13.45 14.09
C SER A 396 13.45 13.69 15.59
N TYR A 397 13.51 14.95 16.00
CA TYR A 397 13.34 15.37 17.39
C TYR A 397 12.06 16.20 17.51
N THR A 398 11.32 15.94 18.57
CA THR A 398 10.17 16.74 19.00
C THR A 398 10.58 17.37 20.32
N LEU A 399 10.68 18.69 20.35
CA LEU A 399 11.13 19.44 21.51
C LEU A 399 10.05 20.45 21.90
N GLU A 400 9.86 20.67 23.19
CA GLU A 400 8.94 21.69 23.69
C GLU A 400 9.47 23.08 23.30
N ALA A 401 8.58 23.95 22.85
CA ALA A 401 8.90 25.28 22.34
C ALA A 401 8.00 26.31 23.02
N ASP A 402 8.56 27.14 23.89
CA ASP A 402 7.80 28.20 24.54
C ASP A 402 7.66 29.41 23.61
N VAL A 403 6.59 29.41 22.82
CA VAL A 403 6.26 30.48 21.86
C VAL A 403 4.85 31.00 22.10
N SER A 404 4.72 32.33 22.10
CA SER A 404 3.49 33.06 22.43
C SER A 404 2.70 33.53 21.20
N ASP A 405 3.34 33.73 20.05
CA ASP A 405 2.71 34.21 18.83
C ASP A 405 3.35 33.67 17.55
N LYS A 406 2.68 33.91 16.40
CA LYS A 406 3.12 33.41 15.09
C LYS A 406 4.45 34.01 14.62
N GLN A 407 4.78 35.22 15.05
CA GLN A 407 6.01 35.90 14.64
C GLN A 407 7.21 35.32 15.39
N ALA A 408 7.06 35.08 16.69
CA ALA A 408 8.02 34.38 17.53
C ALA A 408 8.25 32.93 17.05
N ALA A 409 7.19 32.19 16.72
CA ALA A 409 7.30 30.84 16.17
C ALA A 409 8.10 30.82 14.85
N LYS A 410 7.88 31.79 13.96
CA LYS A 410 8.62 31.89 12.70
C LYS A 410 10.09 32.26 12.92
N ALA A 411 10.38 33.19 13.85
CA ALA A 411 11.75 33.55 14.21
C ALA A 411 12.51 32.35 14.80
N MET A 412 11.90 31.65 15.76
CA MET A 412 12.47 30.45 16.38
C MET A 412 12.71 29.33 15.36
N ALA A 413 11.76 29.07 14.45
CA ALA A 413 11.96 28.12 13.36
C ALA A 413 13.15 28.50 12.46
N THR A 414 13.37 29.80 12.24
CA THR A 414 14.50 30.31 11.44
C THR A 414 15.83 30.08 12.16
N GLU A 415 15.90 30.36 13.47
CA GLU A 415 17.09 30.11 14.28
C GLU A 415 17.44 28.63 14.39
N LEU A 416 16.44 27.78 14.64
CA LEU A 416 16.61 26.33 14.68
C LEU A 416 17.09 25.78 13.32
N SER A 417 16.57 26.31 12.22
CA SER A 417 17.01 25.93 10.87
C SER A 417 18.45 26.34 10.56
N ALA A 418 19.00 27.33 11.28
CA ALA A 418 20.37 27.79 11.12
C ALA A 418 21.39 26.94 11.91
N LEU A 419 20.94 26.07 12.81
CA LEU A 419 21.81 25.20 13.59
C LEU A 419 22.48 24.14 12.72
N THR A 420 23.74 23.83 13.05
CA THR A 420 24.50 22.77 12.37
C THR A 420 23.79 21.44 12.50
N GLY A 421 23.65 20.75 11.37
CA GLY A 421 22.99 19.46 11.28
C GLY A 421 21.46 19.51 11.26
N VAL A 422 20.82 20.68 11.35
CA VAL A 422 19.37 20.81 11.16
C VAL A 422 19.05 20.97 9.67
N SER A 423 18.26 20.03 9.14
CA SER A 423 17.80 20.05 7.75
C SER A 423 16.41 20.68 7.60
N GLU A 424 15.58 20.59 8.63
CA GLU A 424 14.21 21.13 8.63
C GLU A 424 13.84 21.45 10.08
N ALA A 425 13.34 22.67 10.34
CA ALA A 425 12.77 23.05 11.63
C ALA A 425 11.41 23.69 11.43
N ILE A 426 10.39 23.17 12.12
CA ILE A 426 9.04 23.70 12.11
C ILE A 426 8.60 23.89 13.55
N VAL A 427 8.09 25.09 13.86
CA VAL A 427 7.52 25.41 15.17
C VAL A 427 6.02 25.53 15.02
N VAL A 428 5.28 24.69 15.74
CA VAL A 428 3.82 24.65 15.73
C VAL A 428 3.31 25.38 16.97
N LEU A 429 2.81 26.60 16.77
CA LEU A 429 2.37 27.49 17.85
C LEU A 429 1.25 26.87 18.71
N GLU A 430 0.30 26.22 18.07
CA GLU A 430 -0.88 25.62 18.73
C GLU A 430 -0.50 24.46 19.67
N GLU A 431 0.58 23.75 19.33
CA GLU A 431 1.09 22.63 20.11
C GLU A 431 2.21 23.04 21.08
N LYS A 432 2.76 24.25 20.96
CA LYS A 432 3.97 24.71 21.66
C LYS A 432 5.14 23.72 21.51
N VAL A 433 5.34 23.23 20.29
CA VAL A 433 6.34 22.20 19.98
C VAL A 433 7.14 22.60 18.74
N ALA A 434 8.44 22.31 18.77
CA ALA A 434 9.34 22.36 17.63
C ALA A 434 9.66 20.94 17.13
N TYR A 435 9.43 20.73 15.83
CA TYR A 435 9.78 19.52 15.11
C TYR A 435 11.06 19.77 14.31
N LEU A 436 12.11 19.00 14.62
CA LEU A 436 13.40 19.08 13.95
C LEU A 436 13.69 17.80 13.17
N LYS A 437 14.15 17.91 11.92
CA LYS A 437 14.84 16.82 11.21
C LYS A 437 16.32 17.15 11.12
N VAL A 438 17.14 16.23 11.59
CA VAL A 438 18.55 16.52 11.84
C VAL A 438 19.46 15.37 11.41
N ASN A 439 20.66 15.66 10.94
CA ASN A 439 21.65 14.64 10.57
C ASN A 439 22.46 14.18 11.79
N ASP A 440 23.51 13.37 11.58
CA ASP A 440 24.36 12.88 12.68
C ASP A 440 25.25 13.95 13.33
N ASP A 441 25.42 15.11 12.69
CA ASP A 441 26.23 16.23 13.20
C ASP A 441 25.45 17.18 14.12
N PHE A 442 24.18 16.86 14.40
CA PHE A 442 23.29 17.71 15.17
C PHE A 442 23.62 17.77 16.65
N ASP A 443 23.73 18.99 17.17
CA ASP A 443 23.86 19.25 18.59
C ASP A 443 22.51 19.55 19.24
N LEU A 444 22.00 18.57 20.01
CA LEU A 444 20.76 18.70 20.76
C LEU A 444 20.81 19.82 21.82
N LYS A 445 21.99 20.11 22.39
CA LYS A 445 22.12 21.18 23.41
C LYS A 445 21.92 22.55 22.78
N ALA A 446 22.49 22.76 21.60
CA ALA A 446 22.32 24.01 20.85
C ALA A 446 20.85 24.28 20.52
N ALA A 447 20.11 23.24 20.11
CA ALA A 447 18.67 23.37 19.86
C ALA A 447 17.86 23.68 21.14
N ARG A 448 18.19 23.02 22.26
CA ARG A 448 17.52 23.28 23.56
C ARG A 448 17.75 24.70 24.07
N ALA A 449 18.92 25.28 23.79
CA ALA A 449 19.24 26.67 24.13
C ALA A 449 18.37 27.66 23.33
N VAL A 450 18.17 27.42 22.03
CA VAL A 450 17.25 28.23 21.19
C VAL A 450 15.80 28.12 21.67
N LEU A 451 15.41 26.97 22.20
CA LEU A 451 14.05 26.70 22.67
C LEU A 451 13.76 27.22 24.09
N GLY A 452 14.76 27.75 24.81
CA GLY A 452 14.61 28.19 26.20
C GLY A 452 14.43 27.04 27.21
N SER A 453 14.61 25.79 26.78
CA SER A 453 14.42 24.58 27.59
C SER A 453 15.72 24.18 28.31
N GLU A 454 16.18 24.96 29.29
CA GLU A 454 17.44 24.64 30.01
C GLU A 454 17.34 23.48 31.01
N ASN A 455 16.14 22.97 31.33
CA ASN A 455 15.98 21.85 32.27
C ASN A 455 14.85 20.88 31.89
N SER A 456 15.17 19.79 31.18
CA SER A 456 14.44 18.50 31.24
C SER A 456 15.22 17.31 30.69
#